data_AF-A0A1H5W1P4-F1
#
_entry.id   AF-A0A1H5W1P4-F1
#
_cell.length_a   1.000
_cell.length_b   1.000
_cell.length_c   1.000
_cell.angle_alpha   90.00
_cell.angle_beta   90.00
_cell.angle_gamma   90.00
#
_symmetry.space_group_name_H-M   'P 1'
#
loop_
_entity.id
_entity.type
_entity.pdbx_description
1 polymer ?
#
loop_
_entity_poly.entity_id
_entity_poly.type
_entity_poly.pdbx_seq_one_letter_code
_entity_poly.pdbx_strand_id
1 'polypeptide(L)'
;MLMEGRSVFALVRSPADLERACQELGGFLSAVRQRTAPAATPACLLGLWVDARGTVELPAALELGGSADAPRHARIAEATGMSAIWMMYALETSPRAPSRAEVLGGLIRARADDGGGPVPGHFIPVFARDTRAGAVKTEMEELECRHLGRLLAPCYHDPRTGVLDWPRVPAEPLSCRQAASH
;
A
#
# COMPACT_ATOMS: atom_id res chain seq x y z
N MET A 1 -20.18 -3.54 9.46
CA MET A 1 -18.80 -3.63 10.00
C MET A 1 -17.87 -3.02 8.98
N LEU A 2 -17.53 -1.74 9.15
CA LEU A 2 -16.66 -1.04 8.21
C LEU A 2 -15.21 -1.44 8.54
N MET A 3 -14.56 -2.19 7.64
CA MET A 3 -13.11 -2.45 7.60
C MET A 3 -12.44 -3.27 8.74
N GLU A 4 -13.18 -3.87 9.67
CA GLU A 4 -12.59 -4.69 10.75
C GLU A 4 -11.75 -5.87 10.22
N GLY A 5 -10.50 -5.98 10.68
CA GLY A 5 -9.58 -7.08 10.33
C GLY A 5 -9.19 -7.16 8.86
N ARG A 6 -9.57 -6.18 8.03
CA ARG A 6 -9.27 -6.17 6.60
C ARG A 6 -7.89 -5.59 6.32
N SER A 7 -7.26 -6.11 5.28
CA SER A 7 -6.11 -5.46 4.68
C SER A 7 -6.58 -4.41 3.69
N VAL A 8 -5.96 -3.23 3.73
CA VAL A 8 -6.35 -2.09 2.89
C VAL A 8 -5.11 -1.51 2.22
N PHE A 9 -5.29 -0.88 1.06
CA PHE A 9 -4.28 -0.04 0.44
C PHE A 9 -4.96 1.21 -0.12
N ALA A 10 -4.19 2.26 -0.40
CA ALA A 10 -4.75 3.46 -1.01
C ALA A 10 -4.03 3.82 -2.31
N LEU A 11 -4.77 4.40 -3.25
CA LEU A 11 -4.24 5.09 -4.41
C LEU A 11 -4.19 6.58 -4.08
N VAL A 12 -3.09 7.24 -4.44
CA VAL A 12 -2.87 8.68 -4.32
C VAL A 12 -2.62 9.23 -5.71
N ARG A 13 -3.33 10.30 -6.08
CA ARG A 13 -3.34 10.85 -7.44
C ARG A 13 -2.01 11.43 -7.89
N SER A 14 -1.19 11.93 -6.98
CA SER A 14 0.13 12.46 -7.35
C SER A 14 1.07 12.51 -6.15
N PRO A 15 2.39 12.60 -6.37
CA PRO A 15 3.34 12.83 -5.30
C PRO A 15 3.10 14.16 -4.55
N ALA A 16 2.64 15.20 -5.27
CA ALA A 16 2.34 16.51 -4.67
C ALA A 16 1.15 16.46 -3.71
N ASP A 17 0.26 15.49 -3.92
CA ASP A 17 -0.94 15.25 -3.12
C ASP A 17 -0.67 14.42 -1.86
N LEU A 18 0.54 13.86 -1.71
CA LEU A 18 0.85 12.84 -0.71
C LEU A 18 0.75 13.32 0.74
N GLU A 19 1.28 14.51 1.06
CA GLU A 19 1.20 15.04 2.43
C GLU A 19 -0.26 15.23 2.84
N ARG A 20 -1.07 15.80 1.95
CA ARG A 20 -2.50 15.99 2.17
C ARG A 20 -3.25 14.65 2.24
N ALA A 21 -2.92 13.70 1.37
CA ALA A 21 -3.53 12.38 1.38
C ALA A 21 -3.24 11.63 2.69
N CYS A 22 -2.00 11.69 3.22
CA CYS A 22 -1.66 11.09 4.50
C CYS A 22 -2.44 11.72 5.66
N GLN A 23 -2.59 13.05 5.68
CA GLN A 23 -3.39 13.74 6.69
C GLN A 23 -4.88 13.33 6.64
N GLU A 24 -5.48 13.35 5.44
CA GLU A 24 -6.89 13.00 5.26
C GLU A 24 -7.17 11.52 5.52
N LEU A 25 -6.33 10.61 4.99
CA LEU A 25 -6.40 9.17 5.26
C LEU A 25 -6.27 8.89 6.75
N GLY A 26 -5.32 9.55 7.43
CA GLY A 26 -5.13 9.34 8.86
C GLY A 26 -6.31 9.82 9.70
N GLY A 27 -6.88 10.98 9.35
CA GLY A 27 -8.13 11.47 9.95
C GLY A 27 -9.30 10.51 9.72
N PHE A 28 -9.43 9.95 8.52
CA PHE A 28 -10.44 8.95 8.20
C PHE A 28 -10.27 7.67 9.03
N LEU A 29 -9.06 7.09 9.06
CA LEU A 29 -8.76 5.88 9.82
C LEU A 29 -8.99 6.07 11.32
N SER A 30 -8.64 7.25 11.87
CA SER A 30 -8.97 7.63 13.23
C SER A 30 -10.48 7.64 13.48
N ALA A 31 -11.26 8.28 12.59
CA ALA A 31 -12.71 8.35 12.71
C ALA A 31 -13.39 6.97 12.61
N VAL A 32 -12.91 6.11 11.70
CA VAL A 32 -13.37 4.71 11.61
C VAL A 32 -13.07 3.98 12.92
N ARG A 33 -11.84 4.10 13.44
CA ARG A 33 -11.45 3.45 14.69
C ARG A 33 -12.33 3.87 15.86
N GLN A 34 -12.63 5.16 16.00
CA GLN A 34 -13.50 5.68 17.06
C GLN A 34 -14.94 5.15 17.00
N ARG A 35 -15.41 4.77 15.80
CA ARG A 35 -16.76 4.21 15.58
C ARG A 35 -16.81 2.69 15.68
N THR A 36 -15.65 2.05 15.82
CA THR A 36 -15.53 0.59 15.89
C THR A 36 -15.46 0.15 17.36
N ALA A 37 -15.90 -1.07 17.67
CA ALA A 37 -15.79 -1.61 19.01
C ALA A 37 -14.31 -1.62 19.48
N PRO A 38 -14.01 -1.35 20.77
CA PRO A 38 -12.63 -1.33 21.27
C PRO A 38 -11.85 -2.63 21.00
N ALA A 39 -12.55 -3.76 21.04
CA ALA A 39 -11.99 -5.11 20.81
C ALA A 39 -11.81 -5.46 19.32
N ALA A 40 -12.32 -4.65 18.39
CA ALA A 40 -12.18 -4.93 16.97
C ALA A 40 -10.72 -4.77 16.53
N THR A 41 -10.28 -5.64 15.62
CA THR A 41 -8.94 -5.53 15.02
C THR A 41 -8.95 -4.38 14.01
N PRO A 42 -8.04 -3.39 14.15
CA PRO A 42 -7.97 -2.29 13.19
C PRO A 42 -7.60 -2.80 11.79
N ALA A 43 -8.05 -2.08 10.76
CA ALA A 43 -7.63 -2.35 9.40
C ALA A 43 -6.11 -2.21 9.26
N CYS A 44 -5.49 -3.08 8.48
CA CYS A 44 -4.07 -3.05 8.20
C CYS A 44 -3.81 -2.33 6.87
N LEU A 45 -3.37 -1.07 6.92
CA LEU A 45 -2.95 -0.35 5.74
C LEU A 45 -1.59 -0.86 5.27
N LEU A 46 -1.56 -1.51 4.10
CA LEU A 46 -0.39 -2.18 3.55
C LEU A 46 0.51 -1.25 2.74
N GLY A 47 -0.07 -0.22 2.12
CA GLY A 47 0.70 0.76 1.38
C GLY A 47 -0.13 1.78 0.62
N LEU A 48 0.58 2.75 0.04
CA LEU A 48 0.04 3.78 -0.83
C LEU A 48 0.65 3.61 -2.22
N TRP A 49 -0.18 3.56 -3.25
CA TRP A 49 0.28 3.61 -4.63
C TRP A 49 0.09 5.03 -5.16
N VAL A 50 1.18 5.67 -5.55
CA VAL A 50 1.17 7.04 -6.05
C VAL A 50 1.27 6.99 -7.56
N ASP A 51 0.20 7.36 -8.24
CA ASP A 51 0.10 7.31 -9.70
C ASP A 51 -0.15 8.70 -10.29
N ALA A 52 0.89 9.30 -10.86
CA ALA A 52 0.81 10.63 -11.48
C ALA A 52 -0.14 10.73 -12.68
N ARG A 53 -0.67 9.60 -13.21
CA ARG A 53 -1.67 9.61 -14.28
C ARG A 53 -3.10 9.80 -13.79
N GLY A 54 -3.31 9.80 -12.47
CA GLY A 54 -4.58 10.18 -11.86
C GLY A 54 -5.68 9.14 -12.05
N THR A 55 -5.72 8.16 -11.14
CA THR A 55 -6.81 7.18 -10.95
C THR A 55 -7.15 6.36 -12.19
N VAL A 56 -6.40 5.28 -12.39
CA VAL A 56 -6.79 4.17 -13.27
C VAL A 56 -7.85 3.32 -12.58
N GLU A 57 -8.84 2.85 -13.33
CA GLU A 57 -9.81 1.86 -12.85
C GLU A 57 -9.09 0.60 -12.40
N LEU A 58 -9.31 0.19 -11.15
CA LEU A 58 -8.81 -1.09 -10.67
C LEU A 58 -9.76 -2.22 -11.07
N PRO A 59 -9.24 -3.41 -11.37
CA PRO A 59 -10.08 -4.59 -11.55
C PRO A 59 -10.84 -4.91 -10.25
N ALA A 60 -11.95 -5.64 -10.37
CA ALA A 60 -12.74 -6.07 -9.21
C ALA A 60 -11.97 -6.99 -8.24
N ALA A 61 -10.87 -7.59 -8.69
CA ALA A 61 -9.96 -8.38 -7.87
C ALA A 61 -8.50 -8.17 -8.30
N LEU A 62 -7.58 -8.17 -7.33
CA LEU A 62 -6.14 -8.16 -7.56
C LEU A 62 -5.59 -9.58 -7.60
N GLU A 63 -4.73 -9.85 -8.58
CA GLU A 63 -3.93 -11.07 -8.65
C GLU A 63 -2.73 -10.99 -7.72
N LEU A 64 -2.78 -11.71 -6.60
CA LEU A 64 -1.75 -11.69 -5.57
C LEU A 64 -0.58 -12.64 -5.87
N GLY A 65 -0.62 -13.35 -7.00
CA GLY A 65 0.30 -14.44 -7.34
C GLY A 65 -0.29 -15.81 -6.96
N GLY A 66 0.55 -16.83 -6.86
CA GLY A 66 0.14 -18.22 -6.63
C GLY A 66 0.78 -19.17 -7.64
N SER A 67 0.51 -20.47 -7.50
CA SER A 67 0.85 -21.43 -8.55
C SER A 67 -0.21 -21.40 -9.65
N ALA A 68 0.11 -21.94 -10.84
CA ALA A 68 -0.84 -22.06 -11.94
C ALA A 68 -2.11 -22.83 -11.51
N ASP A 69 -1.96 -23.83 -10.64
CA ASP A 69 -3.06 -24.67 -10.16
C ASP A 69 -3.85 -24.07 -8.99
N ALA A 70 -3.32 -23.03 -8.32
CA ALA A 70 -3.95 -22.38 -7.18
C ALA A 70 -3.65 -20.87 -7.18
N PRO A 71 -4.21 -20.12 -8.14
CA PRO A 71 -4.00 -18.69 -8.21
C PRO A 71 -4.70 -18.00 -7.04
N ARG A 72 -4.00 -17.06 -6.41
CA ARG A 72 -4.49 -16.33 -5.24
C ARG A 72 -4.92 -14.94 -5.64
N HIS A 73 -6.13 -14.59 -5.21
CA HIS A 73 -6.74 -13.30 -5.50
C HIS A 73 -7.18 -12.58 -4.23
N ALA A 74 -7.15 -11.25 -4.28
CA ALA A 74 -7.86 -10.39 -3.32
C ALA A 74 -9.04 -9.76 -4.03
N ARG A 75 -10.25 -10.02 -3.55
CA ARG A 75 -11.43 -9.27 -4.00
C ARG A 75 -11.35 -7.85 -3.43
N ILE A 76 -11.60 -6.86 -4.26
CA ILE A 76 -11.85 -5.50 -3.80
C ILE A 76 -13.29 -5.45 -3.29
N ALA A 77 -13.45 -5.40 -1.97
CA ALA A 77 -14.74 -5.47 -1.31
C ALA A 77 -15.40 -4.09 -1.18
N GLU A 78 -14.58 -3.07 -1.00
CA GLU A 78 -15.04 -1.70 -0.78
C GLU A 78 -14.00 -0.73 -1.33
N ALA A 79 -14.49 0.37 -1.92
CA ALA A 79 -13.68 1.51 -2.30
C ALA A 79 -14.24 2.75 -1.58
N THR A 80 -13.37 3.49 -0.91
CA THR A 80 -13.73 4.68 -0.14
C THR A 80 -12.80 5.81 -0.52
N GLY A 81 -13.35 6.95 -0.96
CA GLY A 81 -12.59 8.18 -1.19
C GLY A 81 -13.36 9.35 -0.61
N MET A 82 -12.64 10.29 0.03
CA MET A 82 -13.24 11.52 0.56
C MET A 82 -12.91 12.75 -0.28
N SER A 83 -11.88 12.67 -1.12
CA SER A 83 -11.44 13.75 -2.00
C SER A 83 -10.95 13.15 -3.31
N ALA A 84 -10.90 13.94 -4.39
CA ALA A 84 -10.33 13.51 -5.66
C ALA A 84 -8.79 13.27 -5.61
N ILE A 85 -8.23 13.17 -4.41
CA ILE A 85 -6.79 13.11 -4.10
C ILE A 85 -6.39 11.67 -3.78
N TRP A 86 -7.26 10.89 -3.12
CA TRP A 86 -6.99 9.51 -2.77
C TRP A 86 -8.24 8.64 -2.78
N MET A 87 -8.02 7.34 -2.98
CA MET A 87 -9.05 6.31 -2.84
C MET A 87 -8.46 5.10 -2.12
N MET A 88 -9.11 4.66 -1.05
CA MET A 88 -8.73 3.48 -0.28
C MET A 88 -9.57 2.28 -0.70
N TYR A 89 -8.95 1.11 -0.74
CA TYR A 89 -9.56 -0.14 -1.16
C TYR A 89 -9.43 -1.19 -0.06
N ALA A 90 -10.55 -1.79 0.33
CA ALA A 90 -10.59 -2.90 1.25
C ALA A 90 -10.43 -4.23 0.51
N LEU A 91 -9.49 -5.04 0.95
CA LEU A 91 -9.24 -6.36 0.39
C LEU A 91 -9.90 -7.44 1.24
N GLU A 92 -10.67 -8.29 0.55
CA GLU A 92 -11.13 -9.57 1.06
C GLU A 92 -10.27 -10.69 0.46
N THR A 93 -9.59 -11.42 1.34
CA THR A 93 -8.68 -12.51 0.97
C THR A 93 -8.93 -13.72 1.85
N SER A 94 -8.95 -14.90 1.23
CA SER A 94 -9.00 -16.20 1.91
C SER A 94 -7.85 -17.09 1.39
N PRO A 95 -7.17 -17.90 2.23
CA PRO A 95 -7.42 -18.11 3.66
C PRO A 95 -6.67 -17.14 4.60
N ARG A 96 -5.72 -16.37 4.08
CA ARG A 96 -4.89 -15.44 4.88
C ARG A 96 -4.89 -14.03 4.30
N ALA A 97 -4.50 -13.06 5.12
CA ALA A 97 -4.24 -11.68 4.69
C ALA A 97 -3.12 -11.60 3.63
N PRO A 98 -3.19 -10.66 2.68
CA PRO A 98 -2.12 -10.41 1.71
C PRO A 98 -0.94 -9.71 2.37
N SER A 99 0.27 -10.00 1.88
CA SER A 99 1.47 -9.24 2.21
C SER A 99 1.57 -7.98 1.34
N ARG A 100 2.45 -7.04 1.72
CA ARG A 100 2.74 -5.86 0.91
C ARG A 100 3.30 -6.22 -0.47
N ALA A 101 4.14 -7.25 -0.53
CA ALA A 101 4.71 -7.75 -1.80
C ALA A 101 3.62 -8.29 -2.73
N GLU A 102 2.65 -9.01 -2.17
CA GLU A 102 1.52 -9.55 -2.94
C GLU A 102 0.63 -8.43 -3.49
N VAL A 103 0.35 -7.41 -2.67
CA VAL A 103 -0.42 -6.23 -3.12
C VAL A 103 0.36 -5.45 -4.18
N LEU A 104 1.65 -5.18 -3.97
CA LEU A 104 2.50 -4.50 -4.95
C LEU A 104 2.54 -5.24 -6.29
N GLY A 105 2.79 -6.55 -6.26
CA GLY A 105 2.78 -7.38 -7.46
C GLY A 105 1.44 -7.35 -8.19
N GLY A 106 0.33 -7.42 -7.45
CA GLY A 106 -1.01 -7.30 -8.02
C GLY A 106 -1.30 -5.93 -8.64
N LEU A 107 -0.87 -4.85 -7.99
CA LEU A 107 -1.02 -3.49 -8.51
C LEU A 107 -0.20 -3.24 -9.78
N ILE A 108 0.98 -3.85 -9.87
CA ILE A 108 1.83 -3.82 -11.07
C ILE A 108 1.16 -4.57 -12.22
N ARG A 109 0.67 -5.80 -12.00
CA ARG A 109 -0.03 -6.59 -13.02
C ARG A 109 -1.29 -5.89 -13.51
N ALA A 110 -2.12 -5.40 -12.60
CA ALA A 110 -3.35 -4.68 -12.91
C ALA A 110 -3.12 -3.39 -13.73
N ARG A 111 -1.88 -2.90 -13.83
CA ARG A 111 -1.50 -1.69 -14.57
C ARG A 111 -0.54 -1.96 -15.74
N ALA A 112 -0.14 -3.21 -15.94
CA ALA A 112 0.75 -3.60 -17.02
C ALA A 112 -0.01 -3.72 -18.35
N ASP A 113 -1.31 -3.99 -18.32
CA ASP A 113 -2.16 -4.08 -19.50
C ASP A 113 -2.78 -2.73 -19.85
N ASP A 114 -2.30 -2.18 -20.96
CA ASP A 114 -3.02 -1.27 -21.88
C ASP A 114 -2.13 -0.79 -23.05
N GLY A 115 -0.81 -1.05 -23.05
CA GLY A 115 0.03 -0.62 -24.18
C GLY A 115 1.52 -0.95 -24.14
N GLY A 116 1.97 -1.88 -23.30
CA GLY A 116 3.38 -2.30 -23.23
C GLY A 116 4.36 -1.24 -22.69
N GLY A 117 3.86 -0.11 -22.19
CA GLY A 117 4.65 0.95 -21.58
C GLY A 117 5.05 0.64 -20.13
N PRO A 118 6.00 1.40 -19.56
CA PRO A 118 6.34 1.26 -18.15
C PRO A 118 5.11 1.54 -17.28
N VAL A 119 4.85 0.63 -16.32
CA VAL A 119 3.79 0.80 -15.31
C VAL A 119 3.98 2.16 -14.62
N PRO A 120 2.99 3.06 -14.65
CA PRO A 120 3.13 4.37 -14.04
C PRO A 120 2.97 4.29 -12.52
N GLY A 121 3.81 5.02 -11.79
CA GLY A 121 3.68 5.19 -10.35
C GLY A 121 4.67 4.39 -9.51
N HIS A 122 4.61 4.66 -8.21
CA HIS A 122 5.45 4.06 -7.20
C HIS A 122 4.63 3.66 -5.98
N PHE A 123 5.14 2.69 -5.23
CA PHE A 123 4.53 2.18 -4.03
C PHE A 123 5.28 2.66 -2.79
N ILE A 124 4.52 3.10 -1.80
CA ILE A 124 4.98 3.46 -0.47
C ILE A 124 4.50 2.35 0.47
N PRO A 125 5.38 1.47 0.93
CA PRO A 125 5.04 0.49 1.95
C PRO A 125 4.63 1.19 3.24
N VAL A 126 3.52 0.76 3.85
CA VAL A 126 3.07 1.28 5.15
C VAL A 126 3.34 0.24 6.24
N PHE A 127 4.06 0.67 7.28
CA PHE A 127 4.38 -0.16 8.45
C PHE A 127 3.66 0.35 9.68
N ALA A 128 3.34 -0.54 10.63
CA ALA A 128 2.90 -0.08 11.94
C ALA A 128 4.04 0.69 12.61
N ARG A 129 3.72 1.79 13.30
CA ARG A 129 4.70 2.71 13.91
C ARG A 129 5.64 2.02 14.90
N ASP A 130 5.18 0.95 15.54
CA ASP A 130 5.92 0.13 16.49
C ASP A 130 6.69 -1.04 15.84
N THR A 131 6.66 -1.15 14.50
CA THR A 131 7.45 -2.17 13.77
C THR A 131 8.93 -1.93 13.99
N ARG A 132 9.67 -2.98 14.38
CA ARG A 132 11.12 -2.89 14.59
C ARG A 132 11.84 -2.45 13.33
N ALA A 133 12.74 -1.48 13.44
CA ALA A 133 13.50 -0.93 12.30
C ALA A 133 14.24 -2.00 11.49
N GLY A 134 14.81 -3.03 12.14
CA GLY A 134 15.44 -4.15 11.44
C GLY A 134 14.47 -4.96 10.58
N ALA A 135 13.24 -5.18 11.05
CA ALA A 135 12.21 -5.88 10.27
C ALA A 135 11.72 -5.04 9.09
N VAL A 136 11.54 -3.72 9.29
CA VAL A 136 11.24 -2.78 8.21
C VAL A 136 12.33 -2.82 7.14
N LYS A 137 13.60 -2.75 7.55
CA LYS A 137 14.74 -2.79 6.64
C LYS A 137 14.76 -4.08 5.81
N THR A 138 14.66 -5.24 6.45
CA THR A 138 14.65 -6.54 5.76
C THR A 138 13.48 -6.64 4.78
N GLU A 139 12.28 -6.23 5.17
CA GLU A 139 11.13 -6.26 4.26
C GLU A 139 11.29 -5.28 3.08
N MET A 140 11.82 -4.08 3.32
CA MET A 140 12.12 -3.12 2.25
C MET A 140 13.14 -3.68 1.25
N GLU A 141 14.21 -4.33 1.73
CA GLU A 141 15.21 -4.99 0.87
C GLU A 141 14.59 -6.11 0.02
N GLU A 142 13.71 -6.93 0.61
CA GLU A 142 12.98 -7.97 -0.11
C GLU A 142 12.03 -7.40 -1.17
N LEU A 143 11.30 -6.33 -0.83
CA LEU A 143 10.39 -5.67 -1.76
C LEU A 143 11.16 -5.06 -2.94
N GLU A 144 12.28 -4.39 -2.68
CA GLU A 144 13.11 -3.75 -3.72
C GLU A 144 13.72 -4.81 -4.64
N CYS A 145 14.21 -5.92 -4.08
CA CYS A 145 14.75 -7.03 -4.86
C CYS A 145 13.71 -7.65 -5.81
N ARG A 146 12.43 -7.72 -5.40
CA ARG A 146 11.34 -8.29 -6.21
C ARG A 146 10.74 -7.28 -7.20
N HIS A 147 10.80 -5.99 -6.89
CA HIS A 147 10.12 -4.93 -7.62
C HIS A 147 11.04 -3.70 -7.80
N LEU A 148 12.17 -3.90 -8.48
CA LEU A 148 13.22 -2.89 -8.66
C LEU A 148 12.67 -1.54 -9.16
N GLY A 149 13.04 -0.46 -8.47
CA GLY A 149 12.69 0.90 -8.83
C GLY A 149 11.20 1.24 -8.66
N ARG A 150 10.44 0.42 -7.92
CA ARG A 150 8.99 0.64 -7.68
C ARG A 150 8.68 1.16 -6.30
N LEU A 151 9.65 1.26 -5.40
CA LEU A 151 9.43 1.71 -4.04
C LEU A 151 9.85 3.16 -3.82
N LEU A 152 9.10 3.83 -2.96
CA LEU A 152 9.55 5.02 -2.25
C LEU A 152 9.82 4.66 -0.79
N ALA A 153 10.33 5.64 -0.03
CA ALA A 153 10.55 5.50 1.41
C ALA A 153 9.27 5.03 2.13
N PRO A 154 9.40 4.22 3.20
CA PRO A 154 8.23 3.72 3.91
C PRO A 154 7.48 4.83 4.66
N CYS A 155 6.18 4.62 4.83
CA CYS A 155 5.31 5.42 5.68
C CYS A 155 4.97 4.62 6.94
N TYR A 156 4.68 5.32 8.05
CA TYR A 156 4.36 4.69 9.32
C TYR A 156 2.94 5.03 9.75
N HIS A 157 2.15 4.02 10.08
CA HIS A 157 0.79 4.15 10.59
C HIS A 157 0.76 3.87 12.08
N ASP A 158 0.20 4.79 12.86
CA ASP A 158 -0.14 4.56 14.25
C ASP A 158 -1.58 4.04 14.33
N PRO A 159 -1.81 2.73 14.57
CA PRO A 159 -3.15 2.17 14.60
C PRO A 159 -4.01 2.66 15.78
N ARG A 160 -3.41 3.34 16.76
CA ARG A 160 -4.13 3.90 17.91
C ARG A 160 -4.72 5.27 17.60
N THR A 161 -3.97 6.09 16.85
CA THR A 161 -4.34 7.48 16.55
C THR A 161 -4.81 7.66 15.12
N GLY A 162 -4.61 6.67 14.24
CA GLY A 162 -4.84 6.76 12.80
C GLY A 162 -3.76 7.55 12.06
N VAL A 163 -2.79 8.15 12.75
CA VAL A 163 -1.79 9.05 12.13
C VAL A 163 -0.92 8.30 11.11
N LEU A 164 -0.69 8.92 9.96
CA LEU A 164 0.24 8.47 8.93
C LEU A 164 1.45 9.42 8.87
N ASP A 165 2.59 8.93 9.33
CA ASP A 165 3.87 9.64 9.32
C ASP A 165 4.61 9.34 8.01
N TRP A 166 4.55 10.29 7.09
CA TRP A 166 5.33 10.27 5.85
C TRP A 166 6.68 10.98 6.04
N PRO A 167 7.82 10.37 5.67
CA PRO A 167 9.11 11.04 5.70
C PRO A 167 9.11 12.24 4.74
N ARG A 168 9.26 13.45 5.29
CA ARG A 168 9.27 14.73 4.55
C ARG A 168 10.46 14.93 3.59
N VAL A 169 11.33 13.94 3.44
CA VAL A 169 12.51 14.01 2.56
C VAL A 169 12.13 13.38 1.22
N PRO A 170 12.46 14.00 0.06
CA PRO A 170 12.20 13.37 -1.23
C PRO A 170 12.90 12.01 -1.28
N ALA A 171 12.10 10.95 -1.44
CA ALA A 171 12.60 9.61 -1.63
C ALA A 171 13.33 9.55 -2.97
N GLU A 172 14.66 9.72 -2.94
CA GLU A 172 15.48 9.16 -4.01
C GLU A 172 15.18 7.66 -4.08
N PRO A 173 15.00 7.08 -5.28
CA PRO A 173 14.82 5.64 -5.39
C PRO A 173 15.97 4.95 -4.66
N LEU A 174 15.66 3.89 -3.91
CA LEU A 174 16.66 3.09 -3.21
C LEU A 174 17.56 2.44 -4.27
N SER A 175 18.63 3.14 -4.65
CA SER A 175 19.63 2.61 -5.55
C SER A 175 20.34 1.48 -4.81
N CYS A 176 20.25 0.26 -5.34
CA CYS A 176 21.16 -0.83 -4.99
C CYS A 176 22.60 -0.35 -5.19
N ARG A 177 23.20 0.26 -4.17
CA ARG A 177 24.63 0.50 -4.14
C ARG A 177 25.27 -0.89 -4.14
N GLN A 178 25.81 -1.24 -5.30
CA GLN A 178 26.70 -2.37 -5.48
C GLN A 178 27.71 -2.35 -4.33
N ALA A 179 27.70 -3.40 -3.53
CA ALA A 179 28.79 -3.72 -2.63
C ALA A 179 30.01 -4.09 -3.49
N ALA A 180 30.77 -3.08 -3.90
CA ALA A 180 32.13 -3.27 -4.37
C ALA A 180 33.05 -3.25 -3.14
N SER A 181 33.48 -4.43 -2.70
CA SER A 181 34.71 -4.65 -1.93
C SER A 181 34.95 -6.16 -1.81
N HIS A 182 35.71 -6.73 -2.74
CA HIS A 182 37.00 -7.37 -2.48
C HIS A 182 37.62 -7.88 -3.79
#